data_AF-A0A7C4EVQ3-F1
#
_entry.id   AF-A0A7C4EVQ3-F1
#
_cell.length_a   1.000
_cell.length_b   1.000
_cell.length_c   1.000
_cell.angle_alpha   90.00
_cell.angle_beta   90.00
_cell.angle_gamma   90.00
#
_symmetry.space_group_name_H-M   'P 1'
#
loop_
_entity.id
_entity.type
_entity.pdbx_description
1 polymer ?
#
loop_
_entity_poly.entity_id
_entity_poly.type
_entity_poly.pdbx_seq_one_letter_code
_entity_poly.pdbx_strand_id
1 'polypeptide(L)' 'MKLDKNQRKGLAKTVYDIAKLVCAMLILGPVVSPAGIKFALLIPGLALFFVLIILGIILDKEV' A
#
# COMPACT_ATOMS: atom_id res chain seq x y z
N MET A 1 -9.58 -5.91 21.94
CA MET A 1 -9.85 -7.13 21.16
C MET A 1 -8.51 -7.57 20.54
N LYS A 2 -7.95 -8.73 20.92
CA LYS A 2 -6.76 -9.27 20.25
C LYS A 2 -7.21 -9.97 18.96
N LEU A 3 -6.60 -9.64 17.83
CA LEU A 3 -6.85 -10.33 16.57
C LEU A 3 -6.27 -11.75 16.64
N ASP A 4 -7.02 -12.74 16.15
CA ASP A 4 -6.51 -14.10 16.00
C ASP A 4 -5.40 -14.16 14.93
N LYS A 5 -4.51 -15.16 15.00
CA LYS A 5 -3.39 -15.32 14.07
C LYS A 5 -3.85 -15.37 12.61
N ASN A 6 -4.95 -16.07 12.32
CA ASN A 6 -5.49 -16.16 10.96
C ASN A 6 -6.07 -14.82 10.49
N GLN A 7 -6.69 -14.06 11.39
CA GLN A 7 -7.22 -12.73 11.09
C GLN A 7 -6.09 -11.72 10.83
N ARG A 8 -5.00 -11.77 11.60
CA ARG A 8 -3.82 -10.91 11.37
C ARG A 8 -3.15 -11.21 10.03
N LYS A 9 -2.96 -12.49 9.70
CA LYS A 9 -2.39 -12.89 8.41
C LYS A 9 -3.26 -12.47 7.22
N GLY A 10 -4.58 -12.61 7.36
CA GLY A 10 -5.54 -12.11 6.38
C GLY A 10 -5.44 -10.59 6.21
N LEU A 11 -5.35 -9.85 7.31
CA LEU A 11 -5.21 -8.40 7.30
C LEU A 11 -3.87 -7.95 6.70
N ALA A 12 -2.76 -8.59 7.05
CA ALA A 12 -1.44 -8.34 6.47
C ALA A 12 -1.48 -8.50 4.94
N LYS A 13 -2.07 -9.60 4.46
CA LYS A 13 -2.24 -9.85 3.02
C LYS A 13 -3.04 -8.74 2.33
N THR A 14 -4.18 -8.35 2.91
CA THR A 14 -5.00 -7.26 2.38
C THR A 14 -4.23 -5.95 2.32
N VAL A 15 -3.47 -5.61 3.37
CA VAL A 15 -2.65 -4.39 3.43
C VAL A 15 -1.57 -4.41 2.34
N TYR A 16 -0.91 -5.55 2.11
CA TYR A 16 0.04 -5.70 1.01
C TYR A 16 -0.61 -5.55 -0.37
N ASP A 17 -1.81 -6.10 -0.56
CA ASP A 17 -2.51 -5.99 -1.84
C ASP A 17 -2.96 -4.54 -2.13
N ILE A 18 -3.39 -3.79 -1.10
CA ILE A 18 -3.65 -2.35 -1.22
C ILE A 18 -2.35 -1.60 -1.56
N ALA A 19 -1.22 -1.93 -0.91
CA ALA A 19 0.07 -1.30 -1.22
C ALA A 19 0.46 -1.51 -2.70
N LYS A 20 0.29 -2.72 -3.24
CA LYS A 20 0.52 -3.01 -4.66
C LYS A 20 -0.38 -2.19 -5.57
N LEU A 21 -1.66 -2.03 -5.23
CA LEU A 21 -2.60 -1.21 -6.01
C LEU A 21 -2.20 0.27 -6.00
N VAL A 22 -1.80 0.82 -4.85
CA VAL A 22 -1.30 2.20 -4.75
C VAL A 22 -0.04 2.38 -5.62
N CYS A 23 0.88 1.43 -5.57
CA CYS A 23 2.09 1.45 -6.40
C CYS A 23 1.74 1.38 -7.90
N ALA A 24 0.81 0.51 -8.28
CA ALA A 24 0.33 0.40 -9.66
C ALA A 24 -0.31 1.71 -10.13
N MET A 25 -1.13 2.38 -9.32
CA MET A 25 -1.70 3.69 -9.67
C MET A 25 -0.63 4.77 -9.84
N LEU A 26 0.41 4.76 -9.02
CA LEU A 26 1.51 5.74 -9.10
C LEU A 26 2.35 5.56 -10.36
N ILE A 27 2.57 4.32 -10.80
CA ILE A 27 3.37 4.02 -11.99
C ILE A 27 2.52 4.14 -13.26
N LEU A 28 1.31 3.58 -13.26
CA LEU A 28 0.43 3.55 -14.42
C LEU A 28 -0.28 4.89 -14.66
N GLY A 29 -0.55 5.68 -13.62
CA GLY A 29 -1.19 6.98 -13.77
C GLY A 29 -0.48 7.90 -14.78
N PRO A 30 0.83 8.11 -14.64
CA PRO A 30 1.66 8.82 -15.62
C PRO A 30 1.66 8.19 -17.03
N VAL A 31 1.59 6.86 -17.13
CA VAL A 31 1.61 6.13 -18.41
C VAL A 31 0.29 6.27 -19.16
N VAL A 32 -0.84 6.22 -18.44
CA VAL A 32 -2.19 6.30 -19.02
C VAL A 32 -2.60 7.75 -19.30
N SER A 33 -2.10 8.72 -18.53
CA SER A 33 -2.35 10.16 -18.77
C SER A 33 -1.08 11.00 -18.63
N PRO A 34 -0.27 11.11 -19.70
CA PRO A 34 1.02 11.81 -19.68
C PRO A 34 0.90 13.32 -19.50
N ALA A 35 -0.26 13.91 -19.84
CA ALA A 35 -0.47 15.36 -19.89
C ALA A 35 -0.53 16.06 -18.52
N GLY A 36 -0.33 15.33 -17.42
CA GLY A 36 -0.37 15.92 -16.09
C GLY A 36 0.08 14.95 -15.02
N ILE A 37 1.36 14.60 -15.01
CA ILE A 37 1.98 14.01 -13.82
C ILE A 37 1.81 15.04 -12.71
N LYS A 38 0.77 14.87 -11.90
CA LYS A 38 0.54 15.69 -10.72
C LYS A 38 1.55 15.19 -9.69
N PHE A 39 2.75 15.78 -9.68
CA PHE A 39 3.76 15.54 -8.64
C PHE A 39 3.16 15.68 -7.22
N ALA A 40 2.13 16.52 -7.09
CA ALA A 40 1.29 16.66 -5.90
C ALA A 40 0.60 15.37 -5.43
N LEU A 41 0.35 14.39 -6.30
CA LEU A 41 -0.19 13.06 -5.98
C LEU A 41 0.90 11.99 -5.81
N LEU A 42 2.08 12.22 -6.39
CA LEU A 42 3.17 11.26 -6.42
C LEU A 42 3.85 11.14 -5.05
N ILE A 43 4.13 12.29 -4.41
CA ILE A 43 4.72 12.36 -3.05
C ILE A 43 3.80 11.71 -1.99
N PRO A 44 2.52 12.12 -1.84
CA PRO A 44 1.66 11.51 -0.83
C PRO A 44 1.33 10.04 -1.14
N GLY A 45 1.25 9.65 -2.41
CA GLY A 45 1.07 8.24 -2.76
C GLY A 45 2.28 7.37 -2.41
N LEU A 46 3.50 7.87 -2.62
CA LEU A 46 4.73 7.18 -2.16
C LEU A 46 4.75 7.05 -0.64
N ALA A 47 4.42 8.13 0.09
CA ALA A 47 4.32 8.08 1.54
C ALA A 47 3.29 7.04 2.00
N LEU A 48 2.10 7.02 1.39
CA LEU A 48 1.05 6.03 1.68
C LEU A 48 1.52 4.60 1.38
N PHE A 49 2.24 4.38 0.28
CA PHE A 49 2.81 3.09 -0.05
C PHE A 49 3.76 2.59 1.04
N PHE A 50 4.71 3.41 1.50
CA PHE A 50 5.62 3.03 2.57
C PHE A 50 4.90 2.75 3.89
N VAL A 51 3.89 3.56 4.23
CA VAL A 51 3.07 3.33 5.43
C VAL A 51 2.37 1.98 5.35
N LEU A 52 1.73 1.64 4.23
CA LEU A 52 1.06 0.36 4.04
C LEU A 52 2.05 -0.82 4.11
N ILE A 53 3.24 -0.71 3.51
CA ILE A 53 4.26 -1.76 3.60
C ILE A 53 4.74 -1.97 5.04
N ILE A 54 5.03 -0.89 5.77
CA ILE A 54 5.45 -0.96 7.18
C ILE A 54 4.34 -1.62 8.02
N LEU A 55 3.08 -1.22 7.80
CA LEU A 55 1.93 -1.76 8.51
C LEU A 55 1.72 -3.26 8.20
N GLY A 56 1.92 -3.67 6.95
CA GLY A 56 1.92 -5.07 6.54
C GLY A 56 3.02 -5.87 7.24
N ILE A 57 4.25 -5.33 7.31
CA ILE A 57 5.39 -5.98 7.99
C ILE A 57 5.10 -6.13 9.48
N ILE A 58 4.56 -5.10 10.14
CA ILE A 58 4.21 -5.16 11.57
C ILE A 58 3.14 -6.22 11.82
N LEU A 59 2.12 -6.29 10.96
CA LEU A 59 1.05 -7.28 11.07
C LEU A 59 1.55 -8.71 10.85
N ASP A 60 2.56 -8.90 10.01
CA ASP A 60 3.15 -10.21 9.69
C ASP A 60 4.20 -10.66 10.72
N LYS A 61 4.99 -9.73 11.29
CA LYS A 61 6.07 -10.03 12.26
C LYS A 61 5.59 -10.59 13.61
N GLU A 62 4.32 -10.41 13.96
CA GLU A 62 3.76 -10.86 15.23
C GLU A 62 2.85 -12.11 15.10
N VAL A 63 2.97 -12.86 14.00
CA VAL A 63 2.23 -14.12 13.75
C VAL A 63 3.06 -15.34 14.11
#